data_AF-A0A0K0D6S5-F1
#
_entry.id   AF-A0A0K0D6S5-F1
#
_cell.length_a   1.000
_cell.length_b   1.000
_cell.length_c   1.000
_cell.angle_alpha   90.00
_cell.angle_beta   90.00
_cell.angle_gamma   90.00
#
_symmetry.space_group_name_H-M   'P 1'
#
loop_
_entity.id
_entity.type
_entity.pdbx_description
1 polymer ?
#
loop_
_entity_poly.entity_id
_entity_poly.type
_entity_poly.pdbx_seq_one_letter_code
_entity_poly.pdbx_strand_id
1 'polypeptide(L)'
;MSPNGMTFLNASVSQLNLKAVLMNGQSFRWRKIGDSYYGVVDGLLYYLRRFDDTLIEWRCLGRTSNRASTDASLKLHKYFQLNGESDMSSYWQQTSCCLLFRVNVGAPQRNLDVRIE
;
A
#
# COMPACT_ATOMS: atom_id res chain seq x y z
N MET A 1 4.64 -27.19 -12.42
CA MET A 1 3.77 -26.40 -11.52
C MET A 1 3.37 -27.30 -10.37
N SER A 2 3.93 -27.11 -9.17
CA SER A 2 3.61 -27.96 -8.01
C SER A 2 2.20 -27.62 -7.50
N PRO A 3 1.28 -28.59 -7.35
CA PRO A 3 -0.10 -28.31 -6.98
C PRO A 3 -0.27 -27.86 -5.52
N ASN A 4 0.78 -27.99 -4.70
CA ASN A 4 0.73 -27.85 -3.23
C ASN A 4 1.82 -26.93 -2.64
N GLY A 5 2.52 -26.15 -3.47
CA GLY A 5 3.60 -25.29 -2.98
C GLY A 5 3.07 -24.03 -2.30
N MET A 6 3.30 -23.88 -0.99
CA MET A 6 3.20 -22.58 -0.34
C MET A 6 4.13 -21.60 -1.05
N THR A 7 3.59 -20.45 -1.45
CA THR A 7 4.36 -19.40 -2.12
C THR A 7 4.41 -18.18 -1.21
N PHE A 8 5.55 -17.49 -1.21
CA PHE A 8 5.76 -16.32 -0.36
C PHE A 8 6.06 -15.09 -1.21
N LEU A 9 5.60 -13.95 -0.72
CA LEU A 9 5.88 -12.62 -1.23
C LEU A 9 6.69 -11.87 -0.17
N ASN A 10 7.88 -11.38 -0.56
CA ASN A 10 8.72 -10.60 0.32
C ASN A 10 8.22 -9.15 0.35
N ALA A 11 7.59 -8.77 1.46
CA ALA A 11 7.06 -7.44 1.68
C ALA A 11 6.90 -7.23 3.18
N SER A 12 7.70 -6.34 3.76
CA SER A 12 7.63 -6.04 5.19
C SER A 12 6.27 -5.45 5.58
N VAL A 13 5.95 -5.46 6.87
CA VAL A 13 4.74 -4.78 7.39
C VAL A 13 4.77 -3.28 7.10
N SER A 14 5.96 -2.66 7.11
CA SER A 14 6.13 -1.25 6.76
C SER A 14 5.90 -0.97 5.27
N GLN A 15 6.27 -1.91 4.38
CA GLN A 15 6.03 -1.80 2.94
C GLN A 15 4.57 -2.12 2.58
N LEU A 16 3.97 -3.14 3.21
CA LEU A 16 2.62 -3.62 2.88
C LEU A 16 1.86 -4.13 4.11
N ASN A 17 1.10 -3.23 4.74
CA ASN A 17 0.11 -3.63 5.74
C ASN A 17 -1.19 -4.10 5.06
N LEU A 18 -1.41 -5.42 5.00
CA LEU A 18 -2.57 -6.01 4.33
C LEU A 18 -3.91 -5.48 4.84
N LYS A 19 -4.08 -5.29 6.15
CA LYS A 19 -5.33 -4.77 6.70
C LYS A 19 -5.56 -3.34 6.22
N ALA A 20 -4.53 -2.50 6.31
CA ALA A 20 -4.63 -1.11 5.89
C ALA A 20 -4.91 -0.98 4.39
N VAL A 21 -4.24 -1.77 3.54
CA VAL A 21 -4.39 -1.66 2.07
C VAL A 21 -5.67 -2.32 1.56
N LEU A 22 -6.03 -3.49 2.07
CA LEU A 22 -7.15 -4.27 1.53
C LEU A 22 -8.51 -3.90 2.12
N MET A 23 -8.55 -3.19 3.26
CA MET A 23 -9.80 -2.86 3.98
C MET A 23 -10.06 -1.35 4.10
N ASN A 24 -9.26 -0.48 3.47
CA ASN A 24 -9.45 0.97 3.51
C ASN A 24 -10.37 1.53 2.40
N GLY A 25 -11.01 0.67 1.60
CA GLY A 25 -11.87 1.10 0.50
C GLY A 25 -11.15 1.37 -0.82
N GLN A 26 -9.82 1.17 -0.93
CA GLN A 26 -9.14 1.19 -2.23
C GLN A 26 -9.66 0.10 -3.18
N SER A 27 -10.00 -1.07 -2.65
CA SER A 27 -10.57 -2.17 -3.41
C SER A 27 -11.65 -2.89 -2.61
N PHE A 28 -12.81 -3.11 -3.25
CA PHE A 28 -13.95 -3.82 -2.65
C PHE A 28 -13.94 -5.32 -2.98
N ARG A 29 -12.94 -5.79 -3.72
CA ARG A 29 -12.85 -7.18 -4.19
C ARG A 29 -12.13 -8.10 -3.23
N TRP A 30 -11.77 -7.60 -2.05
CA TRP A 30 -11.11 -8.35 -0.99
C TRP A 30 -12.07 -8.58 0.18
N ARG A 31 -11.99 -9.77 0.75
CA ARG A 31 -12.74 -10.17 1.96
C ARG A 31 -11.76 -10.76 2.95
N LYS A 32 -11.92 -10.41 4.23
CA LYS A 32 -11.18 -11.01 5.34
C LYS A 32 -12.00 -12.17 5.92
N ILE A 33 -11.38 -13.33 6.08
CA ILE A 33 -11.96 -14.51 6.73
C ILE A 33 -10.90 -15.04 7.72
N GLY A 34 -11.18 -14.97 9.02
CA GLY A 34 -10.15 -15.22 10.04
C GLY A 34 -8.97 -14.26 9.85
N ASP A 35 -7.75 -14.79 9.79
CA ASP A 35 -6.52 -14.01 9.55
C ASP A 35 -6.09 -13.95 8.08
N SER A 36 -6.95 -14.43 7.18
CA SER A 36 -6.66 -14.53 5.76
C SER A 36 -7.51 -13.58 4.93
N TYR A 37 -6.98 -13.21 3.77
CA TYR A 37 -7.61 -12.34 2.80
C TYR A 37 -7.82 -13.11 1.51
N TYR A 38 -9.03 -12.99 0.97
CA TYR A 38 -9.43 -13.60 -0.28
C TYR A 38 -9.87 -12.50 -1.23
N GLY A 39 -9.39 -12.54 -2.46
CA GLY A 39 -9.77 -11.52 -3.42
C GLY A 39 -9.40 -11.84 -4.84
N VAL A 40 -10.01 -11.11 -5.77
CA VAL A 40 -9.81 -11.32 -7.20
C VAL A 40 -8.95 -10.22 -7.79
N VAL A 41 -7.80 -10.62 -8.35
CA VAL A 41 -6.93 -9.74 -9.12
C VAL A 41 -6.79 -10.29 -10.52
N ASP A 42 -7.19 -9.49 -11.50
CA ASP A 42 -6.94 -9.78 -12.92
C ASP A 42 -7.46 -11.17 -13.38
N GLY A 43 -8.62 -11.57 -12.83
CA GLY A 43 -9.31 -12.84 -13.12
C GLY A 43 -8.77 -14.06 -12.37
N LEU A 44 -7.87 -13.85 -11.40
CA LEU A 44 -7.32 -14.89 -10.53
C LEU A 44 -7.82 -14.69 -9.10
N LEU A 45 -8.29 -15.76 -8.47
CA LEU A 45 -8.67 -15.76 -7.06
C LEU A 45 -7.43 -16.03 -6.22
N TYR A 46 -7.10 -15.10 -5.34
CA TYR A 46 -5.97 -15.19 -4.44
C TYR A 46 -6.40 -15.42 -3.00
N TYR A 47 -5.56 -16.16 -2.30
CA TYR A 47 -5.46 -16.22 -0.86
C TYR A 47 -4.20 -15.47 -0.44
N LEU A 48 -4.28 -14.65 0.61
CA LEU A 48 -3.15 -14.01 1.26
C LEU A 48 -3.25 -14.17 2.77
N ARG A 49 -2.12 -14.41 3.43
CA ARG A 49 -2.00 -14.37 4.88
C ARG A 49 -0.62 -13.85 5.25
N ARG A 50 -0.56 -12.95 6.24
CA ARG A 50 0.70 -12.49 6.81
C ARG A 50 1.34 -13.67 7.55
N PHE A 51 2.53 -14.10 7.15
CA PHE A 51 3.25 -15.20 7.78
C PHE A 51 4.13 -14.67 8.93
N ASP A 52 4.92 -13.64 8.65
CA ASP A 52 5.73 -12.89 9.61
C ASP A 52 5.89 -11.43 9.15
N ASP A 53 6.66 -10.63 9.89
CA ASP A 53 6.85 -9.20 9.62
C ASP A 53 7.47 -8.86 8.27
N THR A 54 8.00 -9.85 7.55
CA THR A 54 8.69 -9.72 6.26
C THR A 54 8.00 -10.48 5.13
N LEU A 55 7.23 -11.51 5.43
CA LEU A 55 6.66 -12.43 4.44
C LEU A 55 5.14 -12.46 4.45
N ILE A 56 4.57 -12.50 3.26
CA ILE A 56 3.15 -12.79 3.02
C ILE A 56 3.06 -14.14 2.32
N GLU A 57 2.41 -15.10 2.97
CA GLU A 57 1.99 -16.34 2.31
C GLU A 57 0.88 -16.02 1.30
N TRP A 58 0.99 -16.55 0.08
CA TRP A 58 -0.04 -16.40 -0.93
C TRP A 58 -0.25 -17.67 -1.75
N ARG A 59 -1.47 -17.82 -2.28
CA ARG A 59 -1.83 -18.89 -3.21
C ARG A 59 -2.82 -18.41 -4.25
N CYS A 60 -2.71 -18.92 -5.47
CA CYS A 60 -3.76 -18.78 -6.48
C CYS A 60 -4.72 -19.97 -6.35
N LEU A 61 -5.96 -19.70 -5.95
CA LEU A 61 -6.97 -20.72 -5.70
C LEU A 61 -7.81 -21.04 -6.94
N GLY A 62 -7.89 -20.13 -7.90
CA GLY A 62 -8.72 -20.31 -9.07
C GLY A 62 -8.44 -19.30 -10.17
N ARG A 63 -8.85 -19.64 -11.39
CA ARG A 63 -8.68 -18.81 -12.58
C ARG A 63 -10.00 -18.74 -13.32
N THR A 64 -10.31 -17.57 -13.89
CA THR A 64 -11.36 -17.49 -14.91
C THR A 64 -10.89 -18.21 -16.17
N SER A 65 -11.79 -18.95 -16.82
CA SER A 65 -11.51 -19.78 -18.02
C SER A 65 -10.97 -19.01 -19.22
N ASN A 66 -11.14 -17.70 -19.26
CA ASN A 66 -10.92 -16.86 -20.44
C ASN A 66 -9.57 -16.12 -20.46
N ARG A 67 -8.60 -16.53 -19.63
CA ARG A 67 -7.30 -15.83 -19.54
C ARG A 67 -6.13 -16.78 -19.71
N ALA A 68 -5.19 -16.37 -20.59
CA ALA A 68 -3.93 -17.05 -20.85
C ALA A 68 -3.18 -17.37 -19.54
N SER A 69 -2.28 -18.37 -19.61
CA SER A 69 -1.49 -18.86 -18.47
C SER A 69 -0.43 -17.85 -18.00
N THR A 70 -0.82 -16.64 -17.64
CA THR A 70 0.09 -15.67 -17.04
C THR A 70 0.48 -16.11 -15.63
N ASP A 71 1.69 -15.74 -15.23
CA ASP A 71 2.24 -15.97 -13.91
C ASP A 71 1.44 -15.21 -12.83
N ALA A 72 0.85 -15.95 -11.90
CA ALA A 72 0.07 -15.40 -10.80
C ALA A 72 0.95 -14.57 -9.84
N SER A 73 2.24 -14.90 -9.70
CA SER A 73 3.17 -14.17 -8.86
C SER A 73 3.40 -12.76 -9.41
N LEU A 74 3.74 -12.67 -10.70
CA LEU A 74 4.00 -11.40 -11.39
C LEU A 74 2.81 -10.44 -11.29
N LYS A 75 1.58 -10.97 -11.45
CA LYS A 75 0.35 -10.17 -11.32
C LYS A 75 0.15 -9.63 -9.92
N LEU A 76 0.45 -10.43 -8.90
CA LEU A 76 0.32 -10.02 -7.51
C LEU A 76 1.37 -8.95 -7.14
N HIS A 77 2.63 -9.15 -7.57
CA HIS A 77 3.70 -8.15 -7.42
C HIS A 77 3.33 -6.81 -8.07
N LYS A 78 2.80 -6.86 -9.30
CA LYS A 78 2.35 -5.66 -10.03
C LYS A 78 1.17 -4.99 -9.33
N TYR A 79 0.20 -5.76 -8.82
CA TYR A 79 -0.97 -5.22 -8.13
C TYR A 79 -0.59 -4.42 -6.89
N PHE A 80 0.35 -4.94 -6.09
CA PHE A 80 0.85 -4.25 -4.89
C PHE A 80 1.97 -3.25 -5.18
N GLN A 81 2.37 -3.09 -6.45
CA GLN A 81 3.42 -2.16 -6.88
C GLN A 81 4.76 -2.38 -6.16
N LEU A 82 5.08 -3.63 -5.82
CA LEU A 82 6.26 -3.99 -5.02
C LEU A 82 7.59 -3.92 -5.79
N ASN A 83 7.57 -3.53 -7.05
CA ASN A 83 8.77 -3.38 -7.89
C ASN A 83 9.37 -1.96 -7.80
N GLY A 84 8.78 -1.05 -7.03
CA GLY A 84 9.30 0.31 -6.83
C GLY A 84 10.18 0.39 -5.59
N GLU A 85 11.45 0.75 -5.77
CA GLU A 85 12.43 0.93 -4.68
C GLU A 85 12.28 2.24 -3.89
N SER A 86 11.23 3.01 -4.13
CA SER A 86 11.11 4.36 -3.56
C SER A 86 10.35 4.34 -2.23
N ASP A 87 11.08 4.50 -1.12
CA ASP A 87 10.48 4.85 0.17
C ASP A 87 9.90 6.27 0.09
N MET A 88 8.67 6.35 -0.39
CA MET A 88 7.93 7.61 -0.44
C MET A 88 7.62 8.13 0.96
N SER A 89 7.59 7.28 1.98
CA SER A 89 7.17 7.67 3.33
C SER A 89 8.16 8.65 3.98
N SER A 90 9.46 8.38 3.85
CA SER A 90 10.50 9.31 4.32
C SER A 90 10.50 10.63 3.55
N TYR A 91 10.25 10.59 2.24
CA TYR A 91 10.10 11.80 1.42
C TYR A 91 8.96 12.69 1.92
N TRP A 92 7.77 12.12 2.18
CA TRP A 92 6.61 12.85 2.69
C TRP A 92 6.82 13.40 4.10
N GLN A 93 7.53 12.68 4.97
CA GLN A 93 7.85 13.17 6.31
C GLN A 93 8.79 14.39 6.24
N GLN A 94 9.80 14.36 5.38
CA GLN A 94 10.70 15.50 5.17
C GLN A 94 9.96 16.73 4.61
N THR A 95 9.07 16.54 3.62
CA THR A 95 8.31 17.67 3.05
C THR A 95 7.27 18.23 4.03
N SER A 96 6.59 17.36 4.79
CA SER A 96 5.60 17.79 5.79
C SER A 96 6.25 18.57 6.94
N CYS A 97 7.47 18.21 7.33
CA CYS A 97 8.25 18.95 8.32
C CYS A 97 8.63 20.35 7.80
N CYS A 98 9.15 20.43 6.56
CA CYS A 98 9.54 21.71 5.94
C CYS A 98 8.36 22.69 5.72
N LEU A 99 7.14 22.19 5.48
CA LEU A 99 5.95 23.03 5.31
C LEU A 99 5.47 23.66 6.63
N LEU A 100 5.67 22.99 7.76
CA LEU A 100 5.36 23.55 9.09
C LEU A 100 6.33 24.67 9.49
N PHE A 101 7.59 24.63 9.05
CA PHE A 101 8.56 25.70 9.33
C PHE A 101 8.43 26.94 8.42
N ARG A 102 7.75 26.84 7.27
CA ARG A 102 7.53 28.01 6.38
C ARG A 102 6.32 28.88 6.74
N VAL A 103 5.46 28.46 7.68
CA VAL A 103 4.33 29.30 8.13
C VAL A 103 4.76 30.34 9.18
N ASN A 104 6.01 30.32 9.64
CA ASN A 104 6.48 31.18 10.73
C ASN A 104 7.67 32.07 10.34
N VAL A 105 7.62 32.71 9.16
CA VAL A 105 8.57 33.78 8.82
C VAL A 105 7.81 35.01 8.30
N GLY A 106 7.61 35.96 9.21
CA GLY A 106 7.48 37.38 8.88
C GLY A 106 6.07 37.93 8.65
N ALA A 107 5.32 38.16 9.72
CA ALA A 107 4.30 39.21 9.70
C ALA A 107 5.02 40.58 9.84
N PRO A 108 4.89 41.52 8.90
CA PRO A 108 5.43 42.86 9.08
C PRO A 108 4.57 43.64 10.09
N GLN A 109 5.18 44.11 11.19
CA GLN A 109 4.57 45.08 12.08
C GLN A 109 4.22 46.35 11.29
N ARG A 110 2.92 46.65 11.15
CA ARG A 110 2.46 47.95 10.69
C ARG A 110 2.45 48.90 11.88
N ASN A 111 3.40 49.84 11.91
CA ASN A 111 3.28 51.06 12.73
C ASN A 111 2.10 51.88 12.18
N LEU A 112 1.05 52.05 12.97
CA LEU A 112 0.01 53.04 12.75
C LEU A 112 0.27 54.20 13.71
N ASP A 113 0.96 55.22 13.20
CA ASP A 113 0.99 56.55 13.80
C ASP A 113 -0.43 57.14 13.72
N VAL A 114 -1.09 57.29 14.87
CA VAL A 114 -2.35 58.03 14.99
C VAL A 114 -2.03 59.43 15.48
N ARG A 115 -2.08 60.42 14.57
CA ARG A 115 -2.13 61.84 14.92
C ARG A 115 -3.58 62.21 15.26
N ILE A 116 -3.76 62.82 16.43
CA ILE A 116 -5.00 63.45 16.89
C ILE A 116 -4.93 64.93 16.49
N GLU A 117 -5.86 65.39 15.67
CA GLU A 117 -6.33 66.78 15.61
C GLU A 117 -7.86 66.79 15.54
#